data_AF-A0A8H4NVM9-F1
#
_entry.id   AF-A0A8H4NVM9-F1
#
_cell.length_a   1.000
_cell.length_b   1.000
_cell.length_c   1.000
_cell.angle_alpha   90.00
_cell.angle_beta   90.00
_cell.angle_gamma   90.00
#
_symmetry.space_group_name_H-M   'P 1'
#
loop_
_entity.id
_entity.type
_entity.pdbx_description
1 polymer ?
#
loop_
_entity_poly.entity_id
_entity_poly.type
_entity_poly.pdbx_seq_one_letter_code
_entity_poly.pdbx_strand_id
1 'polypeptide(L)'
;MASPSLQRLVRFIPRSNPSKILIGQPENKDIDVGAALRKGQEVTVNVWSGSSVLSPGSSTGATETIDRVLSPLAQHEIGTVRCVGLNYRKHAAECGLDPPAIPVIFMKPSTSIVDPWPARGTIPKLSQVDESGDYEAELAVVIGKTAKNVSEAEALDYVLGYTAANDVSSRTQQLNQSQWSFSKSFDGACPLGPTLVLKSLIPDPTKLHMRGIKNGEVYQESGTDDLIFSIPKIISWLSQGTTLPPGTVIVTGTPAGVGMGRSPKDALRHGDEFAVEILPHIGTLTNIFDNEKSGFMTKLHPETVFNQACNLYYYFTSTSIQDLVTMPDQPTVPEKMRALRLVELLDNVPTPIPKPDEILIRVATAGFCHTDLMVYHGVTQAPLPFTGSHEPAGTIHEFEQAAPLMCAGATVWHAINQANLQRGQTIAIVGVGGLGVLGIQFAKGRGYRVIAVDNHDIGLKLASEVPFHLRPDLILGLNDSKTNQKISDFTDDLGLKAAVVCTSDDDANDWAAQRLQPRGVLVAAGFPENGFKFDPMNLIMREIVVKGIVHCSMEETKEMMEFVIEHSILSHLTLLTMDEAENIAAKSEAHTFTGRPVVKIGME
;
A
#
# COMPACT_ATOMS: atom_id res chain seq x y z
N MET A 1 -14.49 43.98 -10.44
CA MET A 1 -15.06 42.97 -11.36
C MET A 1 -15.57 41.83 -10.50
N ALA A 2 -16.79 41.33 -10.73
CA ALA A 2 -17.29 40.16 -10.00
C ALA A 2 -16.33 38.99 -10.25
N SER A 3 -15.97 38.24 -9.20
CA SER A 3 -15.15 37.04 -9.34
C SER A 3 -15.86 36.09 -10.32
N PRO A 4 -15.19 35.58 -11.37
CA PRO A 4 -15.83 34.72 -12.35
C PRO A 4 -16.44 33.49 -11.65
N SER A 5 -17.70 33.19 -11.95
CA SER A 5 -18.37 31.99 -11.45
C SER A 5 -17.57 30.75 -11.84
N LEU A 6 -17.46 29.78 -10.94
CA LEU A 6 -16.81 28.51 -11.21
C LEU A 6 -17.53 27.76 -12.33
N GLN A 7 -16.77 27.27 -13.29
CA GLN A 7 -17.28 26.51 -14.43
C GLN A 7 -16.41 25.31 -14.77
N ARG A 8 -15.10 25.37 -14.48
CA ARG A 8 -14.17 24.29 -14.80
C ARG A 8 -13.13 24.16 -13.69
N LEU A 9 -13.07 22.99 -13.08
CA LEU A 9 -12.17 22.68 -11.97
C LEU A 9 -11.01 21.81 -12.44
N VAL A 10 -9.81 22.15 -11.99
CA VAL A 10 -8.63 21.30 -12.07
C VAL A 10 -8.15 21.01 -10.65
N ARG A 11 -7.79 19.76 -10.38
CA ARG A 11 -7.16 19.31 -9.14
C ARG A 11 -5.68 19.06 -9.45
N PHE A 12 -4.77 19.63 -8.66
CA PHE A 12 -3.36 19.67 -9.04
C PHE A 12 -2.42 19.86 -7.84
N ILE A 13 -1.16 19.50 -8.06
CA ILE A 13 -0.03 19.88 -7.21
C ILE A 13 0.53 21.21 -7.76
N PRO A 14 0.62 22.27 -6.94
CA PRO A 14 1.17 23.56 -7.38
C PRO A 14 2.69 23.52 -7.41
N ARG A 15 3.28 24.23 -8.36
CA ARG A 15 4.74 24.38 -8.47
C ARG A 15 5.37 25.07 -7.25
N SER A 16 4.62 25.94 -6.58
CA SER A 16 5.08 26.63 -5.38
C SER A 16 5.25 25.70 -4.17
N ASN A 17 4.54 24.57 -4.13
CA ASN A 17 4.54 23.65 -2.99
C ASN A 17 4.13 22.21 -3.38
N PRO A 18 5.11 21.33 -3.68
CA PRO A 18 4.86 19.95 -4.09
C PRO A 18 4.12 19.08 -3.06
N SER A 19 4.09 19.48 -1.79
CA SER A 19 3.42 18.74 -0.70
C SER A 19 1.94 19.10 -0.55
N LYS A 20 1.43 20.05 -1.33
CA LYS A 20 0.01 20.46 -1.30
C LYS A 20 -0.74 19.95 -2.51
N ILE A 21 -2.03 19.71 -2.30
CA ILE A 21 -3.00 19.50 -3.38
C ILE A 21 -3.99 20.65 -3.32
N LEU A 22 -4.15 21.32 -4.45
CA LEU A 22 -5.08 22.42 -4.63
C LEU A 22 -6.12 22.06 -5.67
N ILE A 23 -7.22 22.81 -5.64
CA ILE A 23 -8.17 22.88 -6.73
C ILE A 23 -8.28 24.32 -7.22
N GLY A 24 -8.66 24.48 -8.47
CA GLY A 24 -8.98 25.80 -8.96
C GLY A 24 -9.50 25.81 -10.39
N GLN A 25 -9.59 27.01 -10.96
CA GLN A 25 -10.05 27.21 -12.33
C GLN A 25 -8.92 27.76 -13.20
N PRO A 26 -8.62 27.16 -14.37
CA PRO A 26 -7.66 27.71 -15.30
C PRO A 26 -7.96 29.18 -15.62
N GLU A 27 -6.95 30.03 -15.60
CA GLU A 27 -7.10 31.46 -15.87
C GLU A 27 -7.53 31.71 -17.32
N ASN A 28 -6.88 31.01 -18.27
CA ASN A 28 -7.34 30.93 -19.64
C ASN A 28 -8.53 29.96 -19.73
N LYS A 29 -9.71 30.48 -20.09
CA LYS A 29 -10.95 29.70 -20.17
C LYS A 29 -10.98 28.72 -21.35
N ASP A 30 -10.19 28.99 -22.38
CA ASP A 30 -10.16 28.21 -23.61
C ASP A 30 -8.99 27.23 -23.66
N ILE A 31 -8.10 27.25 -22.66
CA ILE A 31 -6.97 26.32 -22.61
C ILE A 31 -7.47 24.88 -22.46
N ASP A 32 -6.93 23.98 -23.27
CA ASP A 32 -6.96 22.56 -23.00
C ASP A 32 -5.82 22.25 -22.02
N VAL A 33 -6.18 22.07 -20.75
CA VAL A 33 -5.21 21.86 -19.66
C VAL A 33 -4.31 20.66 -19.94
N GLY A 34 -4.88 19.52 -20.32
CA GLY A 34 -4.09 18.31 -20.51
C GLY A 34 -3.19 18.38 -21.74
N ALA A 35 -3.70 18.91 -22.86
CA ALA A 35 -2.88 19.10 -24.05
C ALA A 35 -1.76 20.15 -23.85
N ALA A 36 -2.03 21.22 -23.10
CA ALA A 36 -1.03 22.23 -22.75
C ALA A 36 0.09 21.62 -21.89
N LEU A 37 -0.26 20.92 -20.81
CA LEU A 37 0.71 20.26 -19.92
C LEU A 37 1.52 19.19 -20.66
N ARG A 38 0.88 18.41 -21.54
CA ARG A 38 1.57 17.39 -22.35
C ARG A 38 2.62 18.00 -23.30
N LYS A 39 2.42 19.25 -23.73
CA LYS A 39 3.35 20.05 -24.54
C LYS A 39 4.39 20.82 -23.70
N GLY A 40 4.38 20.67 -22.38
CA GLY A 40 5.25 21.42 -21.47
C GLY A 40 4.89 22.89 -21.33
N GLN A 41 3.66 23.28 -21.68
CA GLN A 41 3.19 24.65 -21.52
C GLN A 41 2.72 24.87 -20.08
N GLU A 42 2.97 26.06 -19.55
CA GLU A 42 2.50 26.44 -18.22
C GLU A 42 0.99 26.68 -18.22
N VAL A 43 0.33 26.19 -17.18
CA VAL A 43 -1.10 26.43 -16.95
C VAL A 43 -1.26 27.10 -15.59
N THR A 44 -1.65 28.38 -15.62
CA THR A 44 -1.97 29.16 -14.42
C THR A 44 -3.43 28.94 -14.02
N VAL A 45 -3.67 28.78 -12.73
CA VAL A 45 -4.95 28.42 -12.13
C VAL A 45 -5.29 29.40 -11.02
N ASN A 46 -6.49 29.98 -11.07
CA ASN A 46 -7.06 30.72 -9.95
C ASN A 46 -7.48 29.72 -8.88
N VAL A 47 -6.87 29.80 -7.69
CA VAL A 47 -7.04 28.84 -6.60
C VAL A 47 -8.40 29.02 -5.92
N TRP A 48 -8.99 27.90 -5.52
CA TRP A 48 -10.23 27.84 -4.76
C TRP A 48 -9.97 27.26 -3.37
N SER A 49 -10.75 27.70 -2.38
CA SER A 49 -10.49 27.43 -0.96
C SER A 49 -10.86 26.01 -0.52
N GLY A 50 -11.66 25.29 -1.31
CA GLY A 50 -12.02 23.91 -1.04
C GLY A 50 -10.86 22.94 -1.28
N SER A 51 -10.96 21.74 -0.72
CA SER A 51 -10.02 20.64 -0.95
C SER A 51 -10.54 19.61 -1.97
N SER A 52 -11.80 19.75 -2.39
CA SER A 52 -12.54 18.78 -3.21
C SER A 52 -13.37 19.48 -4.27
N VAL A 53 -13.49 18.86 -5.45
CA VAL A 53 -14.41 19.35 -6.49
C VAL A 53 -15.88 19.19 -6.11
N LEU A 54 -16.20 18.31 -5.14
CA LEU A 54 -17.53 18.16 -4.57
C LEU A 54 -17.90 19.31 -3.62
N SER A 55 -16.90 20.05 -3.13
CA SER A 55 -17.08 21.17 -2.21
C SER A 55 -15.98 22.21 -2.47
N PRO A 56 -16.06 22.93 -3.61
CA PRO A 56 -14.94 23.73 -4.10
C PRO A 56 -14.68 25.00 -3.27
N GLY A 57 -15.58 25.39 -2.37
CA GLY A 57 -15.44 26.60 -1.57
C GLY A 57 -15.59 27.87 -2.42
N SER A 58 -14.75 28.87 -2.18
CA SER A 58 -14.74 30.15 -2.89
C SER A 58 -13.39 30.44 -3.53
N SER A 59 -13.37 31.28 -4.56
CA SER A 59 -12.12 31.83 -5.11
C SER A 59 -11.31 32.53 -4.02
N THR A 60 -10.01 32.24 -3.95
CA THR A 60 -9.11 32.84 -2.94
C THR A 60 -8.48 34.15 -3.42
N GLY A 61 -8.57 34.45 -4.72
CA GLY A 61 -7.83 35.55 -5.35
C GLY A 61 -6.35 35.24 -5.60
N ALA A 62 -5.85 34.09 -5.16
CA ALA A 62 -4.49 33.64 -5.44
C ALA A 62 -4.43 32.85 -6.75
N THR A 63 -3.28 32.89 -7.41
CA THR A 63 -2.98 32.11 -8.63
C THR A 63 -1.81 31.18 -8.38
N GLU A 64 -1.87 29.99 -8.97
CA GLU A 64 -0.79 28.99 -8.91
C GLU A 64 -0.56 28.37 -10.28
N THR A 65 0.68 27.95 -10.55
CA THR A 65 1.02 27.19 -11.77
C THR A 65 0.96 25.71 -11.47
N ILE A 66 0.32 24.94 -12.35
CA ILE A 66 0.29 23.48 -12.25
C ILE A 66 1.70 22.92 -12.42
N ASP A 67 2.16 22.13 -11.44
CA ASP A 67 3.30 21.23 -11.58
C ASP A 67 2.84 19.86 -12.06
N ARG A 68 1.85 19.29 -11.37
CA ARG A 68 1.24 18.00 -11.72
C ARG A 68 -0.28 18.10 -11.68
N VAL A 69 -0.94 17.78 -12.79
CA VAL A 69 -2.40 17.59 -12.80
C VAL A 69 -2.76 16.24 -12.20
N LEU A 70 -3.88 16.18 -11.50
CA LEU A 70 -4.41 14.98 -10.86
C LEU A 70 -5.81 14.68 -11.41
N SER A 71 -6.30 13.46 -11.17
CA SER A 71 -7.70 13.14 -11.38
C SER A 71 -8.58 14.17 -10.66
N PRO A 72 -9.68 14.64 -11.29
CA PRO A 72 -10.55 15.65 -10.69
C PRO A 72 -11.14 15.23 -9.34
N LEU A 73 -11.30 13.92 -9.11
CA LEU A 73 -11.67 13.35 -7.81
C LEU A 73 -10.56 12.42 -7.30
N ALA A 74 -10.27 12.47 -6.01
CA ALA A 74 -9.43 11.50 -5.34
C ALA A 74 -10.16 10.15 -5.19
N GLN A 75 -9.40 9.05 -5.12
CA GLN A 75 -9.96 7.70 -5.03
C GLN A 75 -10.98 7.53 -3.90
N HIS A 76 -10.72 8.11 -2.73
CA HIS A 76 -11.63 8.02 -1.57
C HIS A 76 -12.93 8.81 -1.74
N GLU A 77 -13.02 9.72 -2.72
CA GLU A 77 -14.22 10.53 -2.99
C GLU A 77 -15.18 9.85 -3.98
N ILE A 78 -14.67 8.94 -4.82
CA ILE A 78 -15.42 8.40 -5.96
C ILE A 78 -16.46 7.35 -5.52
N GLY A 79 -16.22 6.66 -4.41
CA GLY A 79 -17.07 5.56 -3.93
C GLY A 79 -17.06 4.39 -4.92
N THR A 80 -17.83 4.50 -6.01
CA THR A 80 -17.88 3.51 -7.08
C THR A 80 -17.82 4.15 -8.47
N VAL A 81 -17.19 3.48 -9.42
CA VAL A 81 -17.30 3.79 -10.85
C VAL A 81 -18.34 2.87 -11.48
N ARG A 82 -19.42 3.44 -12.02
CA ARG A 82 -20.49 2.73 -12.72
C ARG A 82 -20.25 2.84 -14.22
N CYS A 83 -20.20 1.73 -14.94
CA CYS A 83 -19.85 1.74 -16.35
C CYS A 83 -20.97 1.16 -17.20
N VAL A 84 -21.15 1.71 -18.40
CA VAL A 84 -22.17 1.26 -19.35
C VAL A 84 -21.49 0.61 -20.55
N GLY A 85 -21.70 -0.68 -20.68
CA GLY A 85 -21.20 -1.47 -21.78
C GLY A 85 -21.97 -1.25 -23.09
N LEU A 86 -21.24 -1.30 -24.22
CA LEU A 86 -21.81 -1.34 -25.58
C LEU A 86 -22.85 -0.23 -25.83
N ASN A 87 -22.50 1.01 -25.50
CA ASN A 87 -23.45 2.13 -25.49
C ASN A 87 -23.29 3.12 -26.66
N TYR A 88 -22.52 2.80 -27.70
CA TYR A 88 -22.44 3.58 -28.95
C TYR A 88 -22.96 2.75 -30.11
N ARG A 89 -23.84 3.31 -30.95
CA ARG A 89 -24.45 2.56 -32.07
C ARG A 89 -23.39 2.06 -33.04
N LYS A 90 -22.40 2.91 -33.37
CA LYS A 90 -21.31 2.53 -34.27
C LYS A 90 -20.43 1.44 -33.67
N HIS A 91 -20.19 1.46 -32.36
CA HIS A 91 -19.39 0.42 -31.69
C HIS A 91 -20.14 -0.92 -31.63
N ALA A 92 -21.45 -0.91 -31.39
CA ALA A 92 -22.28 -2.11 -31.50
C ALA A 92 -22.19 -2.73 -32.91
N ALA A 93 -22.29 -1.90 -33.95
CA ALA A 93 -22.12 -2.33 -35.33
C ALA A 93 -20.70 -2.87 -35.63
N GLU A 94 -19.64 -2.24 -35.10
CA GLU A 94 -18.26 -2.74 -35.19
C GLU A 94 -18.10 -4.14 -34.60
N CYS A 95 -18.76 -4.41 -33.47
CA CYS A 95 -18.74 -5.70 -32.81
C CYS A 95 -19.64 -6.74 -33.50
N GLY A 96 -20.43 -6.35 -34.50
CA GLY A 96 -21.44 -7.21 -35.12
C GLY A 96 -22.58 -7.59 -34.17
N LEU A 97 -22.87 -6.73 -33.18
CA LEU A 97 -23.88 -6.94 -32.15
C LEU A 97 -25.06 -5.99 -32.35
N ASP A 98 -26.26 -6.47 -32.05
CA ASP A 98 -27.44 -5.60 -31.96
C ASP A 98 -27.33 -4.65 -30.76
N PRO A 99 -27.81 -3.40 -30.88
CA PRO A 99 -27.91 -2.50 -29.73
C PRO A 99 -28.70 -3.16 -28.58
N PRO A 100 -28.17 -3.17 -27.35
CA PRO A 100 -28.86 -3.79 -26.23
C PRO A 100 -30.19 -3.09 -25.94
N ALA A 101 -31.19 -3.86 -25.47
CA ALA A 101 -32.52 -3.33 -25.13
C ALA A 101 -32.55 -2.59 -23.78
N ILE A 102 -31.61 -2.91 -22.89
CA ILE A 102 -31.42 -2.28 -21.57
C ILE A 102 -29.93 -2.01 -21.31
N PRO A 103 -29.57 -1.01 -20.49
CA PRO A 103 -28.17 -0.73 -20.18
C PRO A 103 -27.43 -1.94 -19.58
N VAL A 104 -26.31 -2.31 -20.20
CA VAL A 104 -25.40 -3.35 -19.68
C VAL A 104 -24.45 -2.70 -18.68
N ILE A 105 -24.49 -3.14 -17.42
CA ILE A 105 -23.78 -2.46 -16.33
C ILE A 105 -22.68 -3.34 -15.74
N PHE A 106 -21.54 -2.71 -15.48
CA PHE A 106 -20.46 -3.25 -14.65
C PHE A 106 -19.89 -2.17 -13.74
N MET A 107 -19.03 -2.57 -12.79
CA MET A 107 -18.49 -1.68 -11.77
C MET A 107 -16.98 -1.78 -11.68
N LYS A 108 -16.30 -0.63 -11.52
CA LYS A 108 -14.88 -0.56 -11.15
C LYS A 108 -14.70 -0.02 -9.73
N PRO A 109 -13.71 -0.53 -8.97
CA PRO A 109 -13.34 0.01 -7.67
C PRO A 109 -12.64 1.36 -7.82
N SER A 110 -12.56 2.13 -6.75
CA SER A 110 -11.81 3.39 -6.73
C SER A 110 -10.32 3.22 -7.03
N THR A 111 -9.73 2.04 -6.78
CA THR A 111 -8.32 1.73 -7.10
C THR A 111 -8.02 1.71 -8.61
N SER A 112 -9.06 1.60 -9.45
CA SER A 112 -8.90 1.71 -10.91
C SER A 112 -8.54 3.13 -11.38
N ILE A 113 -8.77 4.15 -10.55
CA ILE A 113 -8.58 5.55 -10.93
C ILE A 113 -7.10 5.93 -10.91
N VAL A 114 -6.65 6.53 -12.02
CA VAL A 114 -5.29 7.03 -12.22
C VAL A 114 -5.32 8.48 -12.68
N ASP A 115 -4.34 9.25 -12.21
CA ASP A 115 -4.15 10.65 -12.62
C ASP A 115 -3.78 10.76 -14.12
N PRO A 116 -4.01 11.91 -14.76
CA PRO A 116 -3.49 12.16 -16.11
C PRO A 116 -1.94 12.16 -16.14
N TRP A 117 -1.37 12.21 -17.34
CA TRP A 117 0.06 12.48 -17.55
C TRP A 117 0.52 13.66 -16.67
N PRO A 118 1.63 13.53 -15.90
CA PRO A 118 2.72 12.56 -16.03
C PRO A 118 2.57 11.21 -15.32
N ALA A 119 1.43 10.91 -14.67
CA ALA A 119 1.22 9.59 -14.11
C ALA A 119 1.18 8.50 -15.21
N ARG A 120 1.71 7.31 -14.88
CA ARG A 120 1.78 6.16 -15.79
C ARG A 120 0.59 5.23 -15.56
N GLY A 121 -0.07 4.82 -16.64
CA GLY A 121 -1.05 3.74 -16.61
C GLY A 121 -0.34 2.38 -16.61
N THR A 122 -1.03 1.32 -16.20
CA THR A 122 -0.45 -0.03 -16.11
C THR A 122 -1.21 -1.01 -17.00
N ILE A 123 -0.49 -1.77 -17.81
CA ILE A 123 -1.00 -2.93 -18.53
C ILE A 123 -0.77 -4.16 -17.63
N PRO A 124 -1.81 -4.79 -17.08
CA PRO A 124 -1.65 -5.86 -16.10
C PRO A 124 -1.02 -7.09 -16.74
N LYS A 125 -0.25 -7.87 -15.97
CA LYS A 125 0.45 -9.08 -16.44
C LYS A 125 -0.45 -10.05 -17.22
N LEU A 126 -1.68 -10.21 -16.73
CA LEU A 126 -2.66 -11.09 -17.34
C LEU A 126 -3.06 -10.69 -18.77
N SER A 127 -2.88 -9.42 -19.15
CA SER A 127 -3.13 -8.90 -20.50
C SER A 127 -1.86 -8.84 -21.35
N GLN A 128 -0.69 -9.02 -20.73
CA GLN A 128 0.60 -9.02 -21.44
C GLN A 128 0.84 -10.37 -22.14
N VAL A 129 0.36 -11.47 -21.55
CA VAL A 129 0.57 -12.84 -22.07
C VAL A 129 -0.07 -13.08 -23.43
N ASP A 130 -1.16 -12.39 -23.73
CA ASP A 130 -1.93 -12.50 -24.96
C ASP A 130 -2.12 -11.16 -25.66
N GLU A 131 -1.41 -10.15 -25.16
CA GLU A 131 -1.39 -8.77 -25.66
C GLU A 131 -2.79 -8.15 -25.84
N SER A 132 -3.72 -8.46 -24.93
CA SER A 132 -5.15 -8.13 -25.02
C SER A 132 -5.57 -6.83 -24.33
N GLY A 133 -4.61 -6.02 -23.88
CA GLY A 133 -4.86 -4.70 -23.30
C GLY A 133 -5.49 -3.74 -24.32
N ASP A 134 -6.58 -3.08 -24.00
CA ASP A 134 -7.30 -2.20 -24.92
C ASP A 134 -7.67 -0.87 -24.27
N TYR A 135 -7.85 0.16 -25.09
CA TYR A 135 -8.25 1.51 -24.71
C TYR A 135 -9.69 1.78 -25.13
N GLU A 136 -10.36 2.64 -24.36
CA GLU A 136 -11.73 3.05 -24.65
C GLU A 136 -11.87 4.53 -24.29
N ALA A 137 -11.96 5.41 -25.30
CA ALA A 137 -12.27 6.82 -25.09
C ALA A 137 -13.72 6.97 -24.61
N GLU A 138 -13.93 7.52 -23.42
CA GLU A 138 -15.26 7.68 -22.84
C GLU A 138 -15.51 9.04 -22.18
N LEU A 139 -16.77 9.48 -22.23
CA LEU A 139 -17.27 10.57 -21.41
C LEU A 139 -17.63 10.04 -20.01
N ALA A 140 -17.11 10.68 -18.98
CA ALA A 140 -17.47 10.43 -17.59
C ALA A 140 -18.36 11.54 -17.01
N VAL A 141 -19.41 11.12 -16.30
CA VAL A 141 -20.37 11.98 -15.60
C VAL A 141 -20.13 11.84 -14.10
N VAL A 142 -19.99 12.96 -13.39
CA VAL A 142 -19.81 12.98 -11.94
C VAL A 142 -21.11 13.39 -11.26
N ILE A 143 -21.60 12.55 -10.35
CA ILE A 143 -22.78 12.84 -9.55
C ILE A 143 -22.41 13.81 -8.42
N GLY A 144 -23.14 14.92 -8.30
CA GLY A 144 -22.92 15.96 -7.27
C GLY A 144 -23.89 15.90 -6.09
N LYS A 145 -25.00 15.18 -6.24
CA LYS A 145 -26.04 15.05 -5.22
C LYS A 145 -26.45 13.59 -5.09
N THR A 146 -26.81 13.16 -3.89
CA THR A 146 -27.33 11.81 -3.66
C THR A 146 -28.55 11.54 -4.54
N ALA A 147 -28.42 10.61 -5.49
CA ALA A 147 -29.48 10.19 -6.39
C ALA A 147 -30.00 8.80 -6.01
N LYS A 148 -31.33 8.63 -5.92
CA LYS A 148 -31.99 7.33 -5.74
C LYS A 148 -33.35 7.38 -6.40
N ASN A 149 -33.65 6.39 -7.24
CA ASN A 149 -34.89 6.28 -8.01
C ASN A 149 -35.23 7.57 -8.79
N VAL A 150 -34.22 8.20 -9.40
CA VAL A 150 -34.36 9.47 -10.10
C VAL A 150 -35.00 9.24 -11.47
N SER A 151 -35.93 10.10 -11.87
CA SER A 151 -36.54 10.06 -13.20
C SER A 151 -35.56 10.59 -14.28
N GLU A 152 -35.76 10.20 -15.54
CA GLU A 152 -34.93 10.74 -16.64
C GLU A 152 -35.05 12.27 -16.75
N ALA A 153 -36.22 12.85 -16.46
CA ALA A 153 -36.43 14.29 -16.54
C ALA A 153 -35.62 15.08 -15.49
N GLU A 154 -35.37 14.48 -14.32
CA GLU A 154 -34.66 15.10 -13.20
C GLU A 154 -33.17 14.73 -13.17
N ALA A 155 -32.75 13.72 -13.95
CA ALA A 155 -31.43 13.12 -13.88
C ALA A 155 -30.27 14.12 -13.96
N LEU A 156 -30.36 15.11 -14.86
CA LEU A 156 -29.32 16.12 -15.03
C LEU A 156 -29.19 17.06 -13.81
N ASP A 157 -30.16 17.14 -12.91
CA ASP A 157 -30.07 17.98 -11.70
C ASP A 157 -29.17 17.40 -10.61
N TYR A 158 -28.82 16.13 -10.76
CA TYR A 158 -27.88 15.41 -9.91
C TYR A 158 -26.45 15.42 -10.45
N VAL A 159 -26.25 15.85 -11.70
CA VAL A 159 -24.92 15.94 -12.33
C VAL A 159 -24.17 17.17 -11.81
N LEU A 160 -22.98 16.94 -11.27
CA LEU A 160 -22.01 18.00 -10.96
C LEU A 160 -21.35 18.53 -12.23
N GLY A 161 -20.85 17.61 -13.05
CA GLY A 161 -20.10 17.93 -14.23
C GLY A 161 -19.61 16.70 -15.00
N TYR A 162 -18.77 16.97 -15.99
CA TYR A 162 -18.26 16.02 -16.96
C TYR A 162 -16.74 16.07 -17.04
N THR A 163 -16.11 14.93 -17.32
CA THR A 163 -14.66 14.80 -17.55
C THR A 163 -14.41 13.70 -18.59
N ALA A 164 -13.20 13.60 -19.12
CA ALA A 164 -12.81 12.47 -19.95
C ALA A 164 -12.34 11.30 -19.07
N ALA A 165 -12.55 10.09 -19.57
CA ALA A 165 -12.07 8.84 -18.98
C ALA A 165 -11.53 7.92 -20.07
N ASN A 166 -10.57 7.08 -19.68
CA ASN A 166 -10.10 5.96 -20.50
C ASN A 166 -10.51 4.65 -19.81
N ASP A 167 -11.41 3.87 -20.41
CA ASP A 167 -11.82 2.56 -19.88
C ASP A 167 -10.90 1.44 -20.40
N VAL A 168 -9.90 1.09 -19.60
CA VAL A 168 -8.86 0.13 -20.01
C VAL A 168 -9.34 -1.29 -19.76
N SER A 169 -9.21 -2.13 -20.78
CA SER A 169 -9.75 -3.48 -20.78
C SER A 169 -8.69 -4.55 -20.99
N SER A 170 -8.92 -5.72 -20.42
CA SER A 170 -8.32 -6.99 -20.85
C SER A 170 -9.32 -7.74 -21.71
N ARG A 171 -9.17 -7.69 -23.04
CA ARG A 171 -10.20 -8.19 -23.96
C ARG A 171 -10.40 -9.70 -23.91
N THR A 172 -9.32 -10.46 -23.73
CA THR A 172 -9.45 -11.91 -23.58
C THR A 172 -10.24 -12.26 -22.33
N GLN A 173 -9.95 -11.60 -21.20
CA GLN A 173 -10.70 -11.85 -19.97
C GLN A 173 -12.15 -11.38 -20.08
N GLN A 174 -12.40 -10.26 -20.78
CA GLN A 174 -13.75 -9.75 -21.00
C GLN A 174 -14.61 -10.77 -21.75
N LEU A 175 -14.06 -11.40 -22.80
CA LEU A 175 -14.77 -12.38 -23.61
C LEU A 175 -14.93 -13.74 -22.90
N ASN A 176 -14.06 -14.05 -21.93
CA ASN A 176 -14.11 -15.30 -21.17
C ASN A 176 -15.03 -15.25 -19.94
N GLN A 177 -15.69 -14.12 -19.68
CA GLN A 177 -16.51 -13.92 -18.48
C GLN A 177 -17.88 -13.34 -18.84
N SER A 178 -18.91 -13.75 -18.09
CA SER A 178 -20.26 -13.18 -18.22
C SER A 178 -20.39 -11.80 -17.56
N GLN A 179 -19.45 -11.42 -16.69
CA GLN A 179 -19.39 -10.13 -16.02
C GLN A 179 -18.04 -9.46 -16.30
N TRP A 180 -18.08 -8.18 -16.69
CA TRP A 180 -16.91 -7.49 -17.24
C TRP A 180 -16.03 -6.82 -16.19
N SER A 181 -16.50 -6.68 -14.93
CA SER A 181 -15.71 -6.08 -13.85
C SER A 181 -14.31 -6.70 -13.76
N PHE A 182 -14.17 -8.01 -13.71
CA PHE A 182 -12.83 -8.64 -13.59
C PHE A 182 -11.86 -8.17 -14.68
N SER A 183 -12.33 -8.04 -15.91
CA SER A 183 -11.51 -7.67 -17.07
C SER A 183 -11.26 -6.16 -17.23
N LYS A 184 -11.95 -5.32 -16.46
CA LYS A 184 -11.96 -3.85 -16.63
C LYS A 184 -11.70 -3.10 -15.31
N SER A 185 -11.50 -3.81 -14.20
CA SER A 185 -11.46 -3.22 -12.84
C SER A 185 -10.12 -3.39 -12.14
N PHE A 186 -9.04 -3.73 -12.86
CA PHE A 186 -7.69 -3.78 -12.30
C PHE A 186 -7.17 -2.37 -11.95
N ASP A 187 -6.13 -2.32 -11.13
CA ASP A 187 -5.56 -1.05 -10.68
C ASP A 187 -5.06 -0.23 -11.87
N GLY A 188 -5.47 1.03 -11.94
CA GLY A 188 -5.20 1.92 -13.07
C GLY A 188 -5.98 1.67 -14.35
N ALA A 189 -7.05 0.86 -14.32
CA ALA A 189 -7.90 0.60 -15.47
C ALA A 189 -8.85 1.76 -15.87
N CYS A 190 -8.89 2.85 -15.11
CA CYS A 190 -9.81 3.97 -15.35
C CYS A 190 -9.14 5.34 -15.14
N PRO A 191 -8.14 5.73 -15.94
CA PRO A 191 -7.65 7.09 -15.87
C PRO A 191 -8.76 8.13 -16.12
N LEU A 192 -8.70 9.24 -15.38
CA LEU A 192 -9.79 10.22 -15.31
C LEU A 192 -9.23 11.65 -15.31
N GLY A 193 -9.79 12.55 -16.12
CA GLY A 193 -9.41 13.97 -16.12
C GLY A 193 -9.43 14.62 -17.50
N PRO A 194 -8.65 15.69 -17.74
CA PRO A 194 -7.79 16.41 -16.79
C PRO A 194 -8.54 17.44 -15.95
N THR A 195 -9.79 17.77 -16.31
CA THR A 195 -10.62 18.76 -15.61
C THR A 195 -12.04 18.25 -15.40
N LEU A 196 -12.70 18.71 -14.33
CA LEU A 196 -14.13 18.57 -14.18
C LEU A 196 -14.82 19.84 -14.69
N VAL A 197 -15.53 19.74 -15.81
CA VAL A 197 -16.34 20.83 -16.35
C VAL A 197 -17.74 20.74 -15.76
N LEU A 198 -18.16 21.79 -15.06
CA LEU A 198 -19.47 21.82 -14.41
C LEU A 198 -20.60 21.82 -15.45
N LYS A 199 -21.72 21.18 -15.09
CA LYS A 199 -22.93 21.12 -15.93
C LYS A 199 -23.37 22.50 -16.44
N SER A 200 -23.15 23.56 -15.67
CA SER A 200 -23.50 24.94 -16.06
C SER A 200 -22.80 25.43 -17.33
N LEU A 201 -21.61 24.89 -17.66
CA LEU A 201 -20.89 25.22 -18.90
C LEU A 201 -21.25 24.26 -20.06
N ILE A 202 -21.73 23.06 -19.75
CA ILE A 202 -22.18 22.05 -20.73
C ILE A 202 -23.64 21.68 -20.41
N PRO A 203 -24.61 22.54 -20.74
CA PRO A 203 -26.02 22.27 -20.44
C PRO A 203 -26.57 21.11 -21.30
N ASP A 204 -26.07 20.96 -22.53
CA ASP A 204 -26.40 19.87 -23.44
C ASP A 204 -25.14 19.03 -23.75
N PRO A 205 -24.94 17.90 -23.04
CA PRO A 205 -23.77 17.05 -23.26
C PRO A 205 -23.79 16.34 -24.62
N THR A 206 -24.92 16.30 -25.34
CA THR A 206 -25.00 15.66 -26.67
C THR A 206 -24.24 16.43 -27.76
N LYS A 207 -23.82 17.67 -27.47
CA LYS A 207 -23.00 18.49 -28.35
C LYS A 207 -21.50 18.22 -28.22
N LEU A 208 -21.11 17.33 -27.31
CA LEU A 208 -19.72 16.96 -27.13
C LEU A 208 -19.27 16.01 -28.24
N HIS A 209 -18.05 16.26 -28.71
CA HIS A 209 -17.36 15.42 -29.67
C HIS A 209 -16.12 14.82 -29.03
N MET A 210 -15.89 13.54 -29.27
CA MET A 210 -14.83 12.77 -28.62
C MET A 210 -13.92 12.11 -29.64
N ARG A 211 -12.60 12.13 -29.36
CA ARG A 211 -11.59 11.38 -30.09
C ARG A 211 -10.73 10.54 -29.14
N GLY A 212 -10.47 9.30 -29.53
CA GLY A 212 -9.45 8.45 -28.94
C GLY A 212 -8.22 8.44 -29.83
N ILE A 213 -7.09 8.89 -29.31
CA ILE A 213 -5.86 9.12 -30.06
C ILE A 213 -4.77 8.21 -29.50
N LYS A 214 -4.32 7.22 -30.29
CA LYS A 214 -3.23 6.33 -29.91
C LYS A 214 -1.95 6.76 -30.63
N ASN A 215 -0.89 7.08 -29.90
CA ASN A 215 0.41 7.48 -30.44
C ASN A 215 0.34 8.57 -31.55
N GLY A 216 -0.57 9.54 -31.38
CA GLY A 216 -0.77 10.65 -32.32
C GLY A 216 -1.74 10.38 -33.48
N GLU A 217 -2.21 9.15 -33.64
CA GLU A 217 -3.20 8.78 -34.66
C GLU A 217 -4.60 8.69 -34.06
N VAL A 218 -5.62 9.14 -34.80
CA VAL A 218 -7.02 9.06 -34.37
C VAL A 218 -7.55 7.65 -34.61
N TYR A 219 -7.92 6.97 -33.54
CA TYR A 219 -8.42 5.59 -33.56
C TYR A 219 -9.93 5.55 -33.37
N GLN A 220 -10.46 6.39 -32.49
CA GLN A 220 -11.89 6.51 -32.21
C GLN A 220 -12.34 7.94 -32.47
N GLU A 221 -13.51 8.12 -33.08
CA GLU A 221 -14.07 9.45 -33.33
C GLU A 221 -15.60 9.37 -33.39
N SER A 222 -16.28 10.09 -32.49
CA SER A 222 -17.74 10.21 -32.53
C SER A 222 -18.25 11.39 -31.71
N GLY A 223 -19.43 11.88 -32.10
CA GLY A 223 -20.29 12.66 -31.21
C GLY A 223 -20.91 11.78 -30.12
N THR A 224 -21.24 12.41 -29.00
CA THR A 224 -21.97 11.79 -27.86
C THR A 224 -23.47 11.61 -28.14
N ASP A 225 -23.97 12.13 -29.25
CA ASP A 225 -25.30 11.82 -29.80
C ASP A 225 -25.39 10.38 -30.35
N ASP A 226 -24.25 9.72 -30.57
CA ASP A 226 -24.19 8.30 -30.95
C ASP A 226 -24.50 7.34 -29.78
N LEU A 227 -24.68 7.86 -28.56
CA LEU A 227 -25.08 7.06 -27.40
C LEU A 227 -26.42 6.34 -27.64
N ILE A 228 -26.47 5.04 -27.36
CA ILE A 228 -27.68 4.21 -27.41
C ILE A 228 -28.63 4.62 -26.27
N PHE A 229 -28.10 4.68 -25.05
CA PHE A 229 -28.77 5.19 -23.87
C PHE A 229 -28.20 6.56 -23.50
N SER A 230 -29.07 7.56 -23.41
CA SER A 230 -28.71 8.92 -23.01
C SER A 230 -28.22 8.99 -21.56
N ILE A 231 -27.45 10.03 -21.22
CA ILE A 231 -27.00 10.27 -19.82
C ILE A 231 -28.20 10.28 -18.83
N PRO A 232 -29.32 10.96 -19.11
CA PRO A 232 -30.51 10.86 -18.28
C PRO A 232 -31.03 9.43 -18.08
N LYS A 233 -31.06 8.63 -19.15
CA LYS A 233 -31.48 7.23 -19.11
C LYS A 233 -30.57 6.40 -18.21
N ILE A 234 -29.25 6.57 -18.35
CA ILE A 234 -28.24 5.86 -17.57
C ILE A 234 -28.38 6.17 -16.08
N ILE A 235 -28.46 7.45 -15.71
CA ILE A 235 -28.60 7.87 -14.30
C ILE A 235 -29.90 7.33 -13.71
N SER A 236 -31.01 7.47 -14.44
CA SER A 236 -32.30 6.96 -13.99
C SER A 236 -32.22 5.45 -13.75
N TRP A 237 -31.69 4.70 -14.71
CA TRP A 237 -31.49 3.25 -14.63
C TRP A 237 -30.63 2.84 -13.43
N LEU A 238 -29.43 3.42 -13.30
CA LEU A 238 -28.49 3.09 -12.22
C LEU A 238 -29.01 3.44 -10.83
N SER A 239 -29.90 4.42 -10.72
CA SER A 239 -30.46 4.85 -9.44
C SER A 239 -31.65 4.00 -8.98
N GLN A 240 -32.18 3.09 -9.80
CA GLN A 240 -33.30 2.22 -9.43
C GLN A 240 -32.86 1.21 -8.36
N GLY A 241 -33.45 1.31 -7.17
CA GLY A 241 -33.11 0.45 -6.03
C GLY A 241 -31.71 0.68 -5.42
N THR A 242 -30.89 1.53 -6.03
CA THR A 242 -29.48 1.77 -5.66
C THR A 242 -29.24 3.26 -5.44
N THR A 243 -28.61 3.63 -4.32
CA THR A 243 -28.20 5.02 -4.07
C THR A 243 -26.89 5.31 -4.82
N LEU A 244 -26.85 6.41 -5.57
CA LEU A 244 -25.64 7.00 -6.15
C LEU A 244 -25.22 8.20 -5.28
N PRO A 245 -24.22 8.07 -4.40
CA PRO A 245 -23.73 9.18 -3.59
C PRO A 245 -23.00 10.24 -4.44
N PRO A 246 -22.88 11.50 -3.96
CA PRO A 246 -21.97 12.48 -4.54
C PRO A 246 -20.56 11.88 -4.69
N GLY A 247 -19.91 12.17 -5.81
CA GLY A 247 -18.62 11.58 -6.17
C GLY A 247 -18.71 10.34 -7.04
N THR A 248 -19.89 9.67 -7.13
CA THR A 248 -20.08 8.55 -8.05
C THR A 248 -19.73 8.98 -9.48
N VAL A 249 -18.82 8.23 -10.10
CA VAL A 249 -18.43 8.42 -11.51
C VAL A 249 -19.21 7.43 -12.36
N ILE A 250 -19.83 7.93 -13.44
CA ILE A 250 -20.51 7.11 -14.44
C ILE A 250 -19.73 7.24 -15.76
N VAL A 251 -19.21 6.14 -16.29
CA VAL A 251 -18.55 6.10 -17.60
C VAL A 251 -19.52 5.52 -18.63
N THR A 252 -19.67 6.21 -19.77
CA THR A 252 -20.88 6.13 -20.61
C THR A 252 -20.76 5.19 -21.80
N GLY A 253 -19.65 4.49 -21.97
CA GLY A 253 -19.34 3.67 -23.14
C GLY A 253 -18.40 4.38 -24.12
N THR A 254 -17.93 3.62 -25.11
CA THR A 254 -16.91 4.07 -26.06
C THR A 254 -17.35 3.97 -27.53
N PRO A 255 -16.87 4.85 -28.43
CA PRO A 255 -17.11 4.75 -29.86
C PRO A 255 -16.41 3.57 -30.52
N ALA A 256 -16.77 3.30 -31.77
CA ALA A 256 -16.03 2.34 -32.61
C ALA A 256 -14.55 2.76 -32.77
N GLY A 257 -13.69 1.78 -33.00
CA GLY A 257 -12.25 1.97 -33.20
C GLY A 257 -11.39 1.46 -32.05
N VAL A 258 -11.96 0.64 -31.15
CA VAL A 258 -11.18 -0.04 -30.10
C VAL A 258 -10.18 -1.01 -30.73
N GLY A 259 -9.07 -1.28 -30.04
CA GLY A 259 -7.99 -2.11 -30.56
C GLY A 259 -8.42 -3.51 -31.02
N MET A 260 -9.37 -4.12 -30.30
CA MET A 260 -9.95 -5.42 -30.69
C MET A 260 -10.80 -5.38 -31.99
N GLY A 261 -11.43 -4.24 -32.29
CA GLY A 261 -12.29 -4.04 -33.46
C GLY A 261 -11.52 -3.77 -34.76
N ARG A 262 -10.22 -3.49 -34.66
CA ARG A 262 -9.36 -3.18 -35.81
C ARG A 262 -8.90 -4.43 -36.56
N SER A 263 -8.53 -4.22 -37.83
CA SER A 263 -7.95 -5.23 -38.71
C SER A 263 -6.69 -4.68 -39.41
N PRO A 264 -5.48 -5.09 -39.00
CA PRO A 264 -5.19 -6.02 -37.88
C PRO A 264 -5.59 -5.43 -36.53
N LYS A 265 -5.81 -6.29 -35.53
CA LYS A 265 -6.04 -5.87 -34.14
C LYS A 265 -4.84 -5.07 -33.65
N ASP A 266 -5.08 -3.99 -32.93
CA ASP A 266 -4.02 -3.14 -32.40
C ASP A 266 -4.29 -2.75 -30.94
N ALA A 267 -3.72 -3.53 -30.04
CA ALA A 267 -3.88 -3.40 -28.60
C ALA A 267 -2.81 -2.48 -27.98
N LEU A 268 -3.01 -2.10 -26.72
CA LEU A 268 -2.04 -1.32 -25.94
C LEU A 268 -0.74 -2.10 -25.75
N ARG A 269 0.39 -1.41 -25.89
CA ARG A 269 1.74 -1.91 -25.63
C ARG A 269 2.46 -1.02 -24.62
N HIS A 270 3.53 -1.56 -24.05
CA HIS A 270 4.43 -0.77 -23.20
C HIS A 270 4.95 0.45 -23.96
N GLY A 271 4.82 1.63 -23.35
CA GLY A 271 5.22 2.91 -23.91
C GLY A 271 4.14 3.59 -24.75
N ASP A 272 3.02 2.91 -25.06
CA ASP A 272 1.94 3.52 -25.83
C ASP A 272 1.29 4.67 -25.06
N GLU A 273 1.06 5.75 -25.79
CA GLU A 273 0.23 6.87 -25.36
C GLU A 273 -1.18 6.69 -25.90
N PHE A 274 -2.17 6.84 -25.02
CA PHE A 274 -3.55 6.99 -25.42
C PHE A 274 -4.12 8.28 -24.82
N ALA A 275 -4.76 9.08 -25.67
CA ALA A 275 -5.40 10.32 -25.27
C ALA A 275 -6.89 10.30 -25.60
N VAL A 276 -7.70 10.78 -24.65
CA VAL A 276 -9.14 10.98 -24.78
C VAL A 276 -9.39 12.48 -24.84
N GLU A 277 -9.65 12.98 -26.04
CA GLU A 277 -9.98 14.38 -26.27
C GLU A 277 -11.49 14.53 -26.33
N ILE A 278 -12.05 15.41 -25.50
CA ILE A 278 -13.49 15.76 -25.55
C ILE A 278 -13.64 17.28 -25.67
N LEU A 279 -14.26 17.70 -26.77
CA LEU A 279 -14.46 19.10 -27.13
C LEU A 279 -15.96 19.44 -27.28
N PRO A 280 -16.33 20.71 -27.02
CA PRO A 280 -15.51 21.75 -26.38
C PRO A 280 -15.35 21.57 -24.85
N HIS A 281 -14.50 22.39 -24.24
CA HIS A 281 -14.34 22.64 -22.79
C HIS A 281 -13.59 21.61 -21.93
N ILE A 282 -13.86 20.30 -22.07
CA ILE A 282 -13.29 19.26 -21.19
C ILE A 282 -11.78 19.13 -21.40
N GLY A 283 -11.36 19.11 -22.66
CA GLY A 283 -9.96 19.01 -23.06
C GLY A 283 -9.50 17.57 -23.21
N THR A 284 -8.20 17.35 -23.04
CA THR A 284 -7.54 16.10 -23.40
C THR A 284 -6.99 15.38 -22.17
N LEU A 285 -7.51 14.19 -21.86
CA LEU A 285 -6.87 13.25 -20.93
C LEU A 285 -5.78 12.51 -21.68
N THR A 286 -4.55 12.47 -21.17
CA THR A 286 -3.46 11.70 -21.77
C THR A 286 -2.92 10.71 -20.75
N ASN A 287 -2.70 9.47 -21.17
CA ASN A 287 -2.05 8.43 -20.38
C ASN A 287 -0.97 7.77 -21.21
N ILE A 288 0.16 7.45 -20.57
CA ILE A 288 1.18 6.59 -21.16
C ILE A 288 1.27 5.32 -20.33
N PHE A 289 1.23 4.18 -21.00
CA PHE A 289 1.07 2.88 -20.38
C PHE A 289 2.41 2.15 -20.23
N ASP A 290 2.63 1.58 -19.05
CA ASP A 290 3.73 0.68 -18.78
C ASP A 290 3.25 -0.76 -18.61
N ASN A 291 4.05 -1.73 -19.05
CA ASN A 291 3.82 -3.10 -18.62
C ASN A 291 4.03 -3.19 -17.11
N GLU A 292 3.07 -3.78 -16.41
CA GLU A 292 3.23 -4.19 -15.03
C GLU A 292 4.49 -5.08 -14.92
N LYS A 293 5.47 -4.61 -14.15
CA LYS A 293 6.74 -5.31 -14.01
C LYS A 293 6.53 -6.61 -13.20
N SER A 294 7.09 -7.73 -13.68
CA SER A 294 7.39 -8.87 -12.80
C SER A 294 8.28 -8.37 -11.67
N GLY A 295 8.04 -8.78 -10.43
CA GLY A 295 8.80 -8.33 -9.27
C GLY A 295 10.30 -8.66 -9.35
N PHE A 296 11.04 -7.91 -10.15
CA PHE A 296 12.28 -7.27 -9.77
C PHE A 296 11.86 -5.87 -9.29
N MET A 297 11.87 -5.63 -7.98
CA MET A 297 11.88 -4.26 -7.45
C MET A 297 13.15 -3.58 -7.97
N THR A 298 13.05 -2.94 -9.13
CA THR A 298 14.13 -2.14 -9.70
C THR A 298 14.11 -0.80 -8.98
N LYS A 299 15.15 -0.58 -8.19
CA LYS A 299 15.85 0.69 -7.93
C LYS A 299 14.99 1.95 -8.09
N LEU A 300 14.61 2.56 -6.98
CA LEU A 300 14.51 4.01 -6.91
C LEU A 300 15.92 4.57 -7.14
N HIS A 301 16.16 5.16 -8.32
CA HIS A 301 17.32 6.02 -8.51
C HIS A 301 17.02 7.36 -7.81
N PRO A 302 17.93 7.86 -6.96
CA PRO A 302 17.66 9.00 -6.10
C PRO A 302 18.16 10.27 -6.76
N GLU A 303 17.29 11.09 -7.34
CA GLU A 303 17.56 12.51 -7.50
C GLU A 303 16.28 13.33 -7.29
N THR A 304 16.37 14.30 -6.39
CA THR A 304 15.38 15.34 -6.02
C THR A 304 14.21 14.87 -5.15
N VAL A 305 14.32 14.99 -3.82
CA VAL A 305 14.02 16.21 -3.04
C VAL A 305 14.58 16.04 -1.62
N PHE A 306 15.37 17.03 -1.21
CA PHE A 306 15.99 17.23 0.09
C PHE A 306 14.96 17.58 1.18
N ASN A 307 15.34 17.32 2.44
CA ASN A 307 14.75 17.73 3.73
C ASN A 307 13.53 16.96 4.28
N GLN A 308 13.81 15.89 5.03
CA GLN A 308 13.41 15.81 6.45
C GLN A 308 14.39 14.88 7.18
N ALA A 309 14.88 15.33 8.34
CA ALA A 309 16.02 14.77 9.05
C ALA A 309 15.81 13.32 9.53
N CYS A 310 16.68 12.40 9.08
CA CYS A 310 16.98 11.15 9.79
C CYS A 310 18.11 11.42 10.78
N ASN A 311 17.93 11.03 12.04
CA ASN A 311 18.97 11.09 13.06
C ASN A 311 19.98 9.94 12.81
N LEU A 312 21.06 10.18 12.07
CA LEU A 312 22.21 9.27 12.04
C LEU A 312 23.18 9.61 13.18
N TYR A 313 23.63 8.60 13.93
CA TYR A 313 24.69 8.73 14.93
C TYR A 313 26.01 8.08 14.43
N TYR A 314 27.14 8.74 14.66
CA TYR A 314 28.43 8.46 14.02
C TYR A 314 29.52 8.04 15.02
N TYR A 315 30.43 7.13 14.63
CA TYR A 315 31.68 6.84 15.37
C TYR A 315 32.91 6.62 14.46
N PHE A 316 34.08 7.20 14.79
CA PHE A 316 35.35 7.08 14.06
C PHE A 316 36.37 6.15 14.75
N THR A 317 36.82 5.07 14.10
CA THR A 317 38.06 4.38 14.53
C THR A 317 39.24 4.83 13.67
N SER A 318 40.29 5.37 14.29
CA SER A 318 41.54 5.69 13.58
C SER A 318 42.27 4.42 13.17
N THR A 319 42.54 4.24 11.88
CA THR A 319 43.65 3.39 11.44
C THR A 319 44.12 3.90 10.09
N SER A 320 45.45 3.98 9.90
CA SER A 320 46.05 4.56 8.71
C SER A 320 45.84 3.63 7.51
N ILE A 321 45.91 4.17 6.28
CA ILE A 321 45.79 3.37 5.03
C ILE A 321 46.83 2.24 4.94
N GLN A 322 47.94 2.32 5.69
CA GLN A 322 48.93 1.25 5.76
C GLN A 322 48.52 0.04 6.62
N ASP A 323 47.54 0.17 7.51
CA ASP A 323 47.09 -0.93 8.39
C ASP A 323 45.97 -1.81 7.77
N LEU A 324 45.48 -1.45 6.56
CA LEU A 324 44.43 -2.18 5.85
C LEU A 324 44.88 -3.53 5.25
N VAL A 325 46.17 -3.86 5.31
CA VAL A 325 46.70 -5.10 4.71
C VAL A 325 46.95 -6.20 5.75
N THR A 326 46.97 -5.88 7.04
CA THR A 326 47.07 -6.89 8.10
C THR A 326 46.46 -6.35 9.39
N MET A 327 45.18 -6.65 9.65
CA MET A 327 44.73 -6.87 11.04
C MET A 327 43.61 -7.92 11.10
N PRO A 328 43.64 -8.80 12.12
CA PRO A 328 42.76 -9.94 12.36
C PRO A 328 41.53 -9.54 13.20
N ASP A 329 40.53 -10.42 13.30
CA ASP A 329 39.33 -10.38 14.16
C ASP A 329 38.46 -9.10 14.08
N GLN A 330 37.15 -9.26 13.80
CA GLN A 330 36.26 -8.11 13.90
C GLN A 330 36.14 -7.70 15.37
N PRO A 331 36.33 -6.40 15.68
CA PRO A 331 36.13 -5.92 17.02
C PRO A 331 34.62 -5.97 17.33
N THR A 332 34.31 -6.44 18.53
CA THR A 332 33.04 -6.15 19.22
C THR A 332 32.78 -4.64 19.19
N VAL A 333 31.50 -4.21 19.15
CA VAL A 333 31.17 -2.78 19.30
C VAL A 333 31.82 -2.30 20.59
N PRO A 334 32.80 -1.38 20.55
CA PRO A 334 33.41 -0.91 21.77
C PRO A 334 32.38 -0.08 22.54
N GLU A 335 32.33 -0.19 23.86
CA GLU A 335 31.44 0.65 24.69
C GLU A 335 31.77 2.16 24.54
N LYS A 336 33.01 2.46 24.14
CA LYS A 336 33.54 3.81 23.99
C LYS A 336 34.24 4.02 22.66
N MET A 337 34.32 5.29 22.32
CA MET A 337 34.40 5.72 20.96
C MET A 337 35.18 7.05 20.82
N ARG A 338 36.21 7.12 19.99
CA ARG A 338 36.77 8.37 19.42
C ARG A 338 35.81 9.19 18.51
N ALA A 339 35.49 10.43 18.86
CA ALA A 339 34.70 11.31 18.00
C ALA A 339 35.42 12.63 17.78
N LEU A 340 35.54 13.06 16.52
CA LEU A 340 35.91 14.44 16.20
C LEU A 340 34.65 15.31 16.26
N ARG A 341 34.51 16.06 17.35
CA ARG A 341 33.44 17.06 17.50
C ARG A 341 33.94 18.41 17.02
N LEU A 342 33.06 19.27 16.51
CA LEU A 342 33.37 20.61 16.02
C LEU A 342 33.78 21.55 17.17
N VAL A 343 34.93 21.28 17.81
CA VAL A 343 35.71 22.07 18.78
C VAL A 343 36.86 21.23 19.37
N GLU A 344 36.75 19.89 19.40
CA GLU A 344 37.70 19.00 20.08
C GLU A 344 37.65 17.57 19.54
N LEU A 345 38.80 16.88 19.57
CA LEU A 345 38.88 15.43 19.38
C LEU A 345 38.74 14.76 20.75
N LEU A 346 37.73 13.92 20.91
CA LEU A 346 37.52 13.13 22.13
C LEU A 346 37.81 11.68 21.85
N ASP A 347 38.65 11.04 22.65
CA ASP A 347 39.01 9.63 22.44
C ASP A 347 38.05 8.63 23.11
N ASN A 348 37.12 9.09 23.95
CA ASN A 348 36.33 8.24 24.87
C ASN A 348 34.85 8.66 25.03
N VAL A 349 34.14 8.86 23.92
CA VAL A 349 32.69 9.11 23.87
C VAL A 349 31.92 7.78 23.92
N PRO A 350 30.76 7.66 24.58
CA PRO A 350 29.96 6.44 24.52
C PRO A 350 29.52 6.12 23.08
N THR A 351 29.59 4.85 22.69
CA THR A 351 29.07 4.42 21.39
C THR A 351 27.55 4.53 21.37
N PRO A 352 26.94 5.13 20.33
CA PRO A 352 25.50 5.27 20.23
C PRO A 352 24.81 3.91 20.21
N ILE A 353 23.72 3.79 20.96
CA ILE A 353 22.79 2.66 20.84
C ILE A 353 21.75 3.08 19.80
N PRO A 354 21.67 2.42 18.63
CA PRO A 354 20.73 2.80 17.59
C PRO A 354 19.30 2.64 18.08
N LYS A 355 18.42 3.58 17.70
CA LYS A 355 16.97 3.42 17.82
C LYS A 355 16.46 2.34 16.85
N PRO A 356 15.22 1.86 17.02
CA PRO A 356 14.65 0.78 16.21
C PRO A 356 14.67 1.01 14.68
N ASP A 357 14.66 2.27 14.25
CA ASP A 357 14.71 2.74 12.86
C ASP A 357 16.09 3.23 12.41
N GLU A 358 17.10 3.12 13.28
CA GLU A 358 18.46 3.58 13.04
C GLU A 358 19.41 2.38 12.85
N ILE A 359 20.46 2.58 12.06
CA ILE A 359 21.53 1.59 11.89
C ILE A 359 22.83 2.15 12.50
N LEU A 360 23.58 1.29 13.20
CA LEU A 360 24.91 1.63 13.66
C LEU A 360 25.93 1.29 12.58
N ILE A 361 26.69 2.29 12.13
CA ILE A 361 27.71 2.17 11.09
C ILE A 361 29.09 2.35 11.71
N ARG A 362 30.01 1.41 11.44
CA ARG A 362 31.45 1.62 11.68
C ARG A 362 32.01 2.51 10.59
N VAL A 363 32.23 3.80 10.88
CA VAL A 363 32.71 4.78 9.90
C VAL A 363 34.17 4.53 9.58
N ALA A 364 34.47 4.26 8.30
CA ALA A 364 35.83 4.07 7.80
C ALA A 364 36.44 5.40 7.31
N THR A 365 35.62 6.28 6.73
CA THR A 365 36.02 7.63 6.29
C THR A 365 34.83 8.57 6.36
N ALA A 366 35.06 9.88 6.48
CA ALA A 366 34.01 10.89 6.41
C ALA A 366 34.53 12.23 5.85
N GLY A 367 33.75 12.88 4.99
CA GLY A 367 34.05 14.19 4.43
C GLY A 367 33.66 15.34 5.35
N PHE A 368 34.45 16.42 5.38
CA PHE A 368 34.11 17.67 6.07
C PHE A 368 33.85 18.77 5.04
N CYS A 369 32.66 19.35 5.06
CA CYS A 369 32.16 20.26 4.06
C CYS A 369 31.81 21.62 4.69
N HIS A 370 31.57 22.64 3.86
CA HIS A 370 31.29 24.01 4.31
C HIS A 370 30.07 24.09 5.26
N THR A 371 29.12 23.16 5.16
CA THR A 371 27.99 23.05 6.08
C THR A 371 28.43 22.76 7.53
N ASP A 372 29.51 22.00 7.73
CA ASP A 372 30.08 21.75 9.06
C ASP A 372 30.66 23.04 9.67
N LEU A 373 31.24 23.93 8.83
CA LEU A 373 31.69 25.27 9.26
C LEU A 373 30.51 26.17 9.63
N MET A 374 29.39 26.08 8.90
CA MET A 374 28.17 26.82 9.23
C MET A 374 27.61 26.41 10.59
N VAL A 375 27.65 25.11 10.93
CA VAL A 375 27.30 24.60 12.27
C VAL A 375 28.23 25.20 13.33
N TYR A 376 29.54 25.17 13.10
CA TYR A 376 30.54 25.74 14.01
C TYR A 376 30.34 27.25 14.25
N HIS A 377 29.99 28.00 13.21
CA HIS A 377 29.72 29.44 13.29
C HIS A 377 28.31 29.78 13.82
N GLY A 378 27.52 28.78 14.24
CA GLY A 378 26.20 28.98 14.84
C GLY A 378 25.10 29.36 13.84
N VAL A 379 25.34 29.18 12.53
CA VAL A 379 24.39 29.55 11.47
C VAL A 379 23.17 28.63 11.45
N THR A 380 23.35 27.34 11.76
CA THR A 380 22.28 26.31 11.70
C THR A 380 21.55 26.10 13.03
N GLN A 381 21.89 26.88 14.08
CA GLN A 381 21.37 26.74 15.45
C GLN A 381 21.56 25.35 16.11
N ALA A 382 22.37 24.46 15.52
CA ALA A 382 22.68 23.18 16.13
C ALA A 382 23.59 23.37 17.38
N PRO A 383 23.29 22.71 18.51
CA PRO A 383 24.07 22.87 19.74
C PRO A 383 25.45 22.20 19.63
N LEU A 384 26.50 22.89 20.09
CA LEU A 384 27.84 22.33 20.26
C LEU A 384 28.00 21.71 21.67
N PRO A 385 28.79 20.64 21.84
CA PRO A 385 29.69 20.03 20.86
C PRO A 385 28.96 19.04 19.93
N PHE A 386 29.15 19.21 18.61
CA PHE A 386 28.50 18.43 17.56
C PHE A 386 29.50 17.48 16.89
N THR A 387 29.19 16.19 16.76
CA THR A 387 29.98 15.25 15.94
C THR A 387 29.72 15.57 14.46
N GLY A 388 30.70 16.19 13.80
CA GLY A 388 30.57 16.69 12.43
C GLY A 388 30.64 15.61 11.35
N SER A 389 30.49 16.05 10.10
CA SER A 389 30.35 15.26 8.87
C SER A 389 28.94 14.74 8.60
N HIS A 390 28.43 15.13 7.44
CA HIS A 390 27.21 14.58 6.83
C HIS A 390 27.54 13.68 5.63
N GLU A 391 28.80 13.24 5.53
CA GLU A 391 29.33 12.45 4.41
C GLU A 391 30.08 11.19 4.91
N PRO A 392 29.49 10.31 5.75
CA PRO A 392 30.17 9.12 6.24
C PRO A 392 30.15 7.99 5.21
N ALA A 393 31.19 7.16 5.23
CA ALA A 393 31.19 5.86 4.56
C ALA A 393 31.75 4.77 5.50
N GLY A 394 31.08 3.61 5.56
CA GLY A 394 31.39 2.54 6.52
C GLY A 394 30.55 1.27 6.35
N THR A 395 30.62 0.36 7.33
CA THR A 395 29.92 -0.95 7.33
C THR A 395 28.84 -1.06 8.42
N ILE A 396 27.75 -1.80 8.17
CA ILE A 396 26.64 -2.07 9.12
C ILE A 396 27.06 -3.12 10.16
N HIS A 397 26.68 -2.94 11.43
CA HIS A 397 27.26 -3.71 12.54
C HIS A 397 26.52 -4.99 13.03
N GLU A 398 25.22 -5.27 12.79
CA GLU A 398 24.59 -6.52 13.35
C GLU A 398 23.60 -7.24 12.41
N PHE A 399 23.89 -8.50 12.04
CA PHE A 399 23.06 -9.37 11.16
C PHE A 399 22.28 -10.44 11.93
N GLU A 400 22.63 -10.72 13.18
CA GLU A 400 22.17 -11.89 13.94
C GLU A 400 20.69 -11.82 14.32
N GLN A 401 20.15 -10.62 14.56
CA GLN A 401 18.73 -10.39 14.88
C GLN A 401 17.77 -10.77 13.75
N ALA A 402 18.23 -10.69 12.50
CA ALA A 402 17.44 -11.02 11.32
C ALA A 402 17.36 -12.53 11.04
N ALA A 403 18.34 -13.31 11.52
CA ALA A 403 18.45 -14.72 11.17
C ALA A 403 17.21 -15.55 11.53
N PRO A 404 16.60 -15.40 12.74
CA PRO A 404 15.38 -16.14 13.05
C PRO A 404 14.12 -15.63 12.33
N LEU A 405 14.12 -14.38 11.87
CA LEU A 405 12.92 -13.76 11.28
C LEU A 405 12.53 -14.44 9.98
N MET A 406 13.50 -14.90 9.19
CA MET A 406 13.27 -15.50 7.88
C MET A 406 12.61 -16.89 7.94
N CYS A 407 12.42 -17.46 9.13
CA CYS A 407 11.71 -18.73 9.29
C CYS A 407 10.72 -18.66 10.46
N ALA A 408 11.22 -18.48 11.68
CA ALA A 408 10.40 -18.41 12.88
C ALA A 408 9.48 -17.19 12.86
N GLY A 409 10.04 -16.02 12.52
CA GLY A 409 9.27 -14.78 12.36
C GLY A 409 8.20 -14.92 11.28
N ALA A 410 8.60 -15.30 10.07
CA ALA A 410 7.72 -15.47 8.91
C ALA A 410 6.55 -16.41 9.22
N THR A 411 6.84 -17.57 9.79
CA THR A 411 5.84 -18.59 10.14
C THR A 411 4.83 -18.06 11.15
N VAL A 412 5.28 -17.43 12.24
CA VAL A 412 4.36 -16.97 13.29
C VAL A 412 3.63 -15.68 12.89
N TRP A 413 4.22 -14.85 12.04
CA TRP A 413 3.54 -13.72 11.40
C TRP A 413 2.33 -14.18 10.58
N HIS A 414 2.53 -15.17 9.71
CA HIS A 414 1.44 -15.75 8.92
C HIS A 414 0.43 -16.47 9.81
N ALA A 415 0.87 -17.17 10.85
CA ALA A 415 -0.05 -17.80 11.79
C ALA A 415 -1.01 -16.77 12.43
N ILE A 416 -0.49 -15.61 12.83
CA ILE A 416 -1.29 -14.52 13.39
C ILE A 416 -2.23 -13.91 12.34
N ASN A 417 -1.79 -13.75 11.08
CA ASN A 417 -2.67 -13.33 9.98
C ASN A 417 -3.83 -14.32 9.78
N GLN A 418 -3.53 -15.62 9.81
CA GLN A 418 -4.53 -16.67 9.63
C GLN A 418 -5.53 -16.80 10.78
N ALA A 419 -5.17 -16.31 11.97
CA ALA A 419 -6.11 -16.16 13.09
C ALA A 419 -7.21 -15.13 12.83
N ASN A 420 -7.00 -14.18 11.89
CA ASN A 420 -7.98 -13.18 11.44
C ASN A 420 -8.65 -12.43 12.60
N LEU A 421 -7.83 -11.90 13.51
CA LEU A 421 -8.26 -11.19 14.70
C LEU A 421 -8.45 -9.70 14.42
N GLN A 422 -9.32 -9.08 15.21
CA GLN A 422 -9.46 -7.63 15.33
C GLN A 422 -8.74 -7.12 16.58
N ARG A 423 -8.33 -5.85 16.56
CA ARG A 423 -7.70 -5.20 17.72
C ARG A 423 -8.57 -5.39 18.97
N GLY A 424 -7.92 -5.71 20.09
CA GLY A 424 -8.61 -5.97 21.37
C GLY A 424 -9.19 -7.39 21.52
N GLN A 425 -9.19 -8.23 20.48
CA GLN A 425 -9.57 -9.64 20.62
C GLN A 425 -8.47 -10.46 21.27
N THR A 426 -8.86 -11.61 21.84
CA THR A 426 -7.99 -12.47 22.66
C THR A 426 -7.29 -13.53 21.82
N ILE A 427 -5.98 -13.65 22.02
CA ILE A 427 -5.15 -14.66 21.38
C ILE A 427 -4.24 -15.31 22.42
N ALA A 428 -4.18 -16.64 22.40
CA ALA A 428 -3.13 -17.37 23.11
C ALA A 428 -1.98 -17.71 22.17
N ILE A 429 -0.75 -17.49 22.62
CA ILE A 429 0.47 -18.01 21.99
C ILE A 429 0.96 -19.16 22.87
N VAL A 430 0.85 -20.39 22.36
CA VAL A 430 1.10 -21.63 23.11
C VAL A 430 2.44 -22.23 22.67
N GLY A 431 3.38 -22.38 23.58
CA GLY A 431 4.78 -22.75 23.30
C GLY A 431 5.64 -21.51 23.04
N VAL A 432 6.25 -20.96 24.08
CA VAL A 432 7.10 -19.77 24.10
C VAL A 432 8.58 -20.13 23.93
N GLY A 433 8.86 -20.88 22.86
CA GLY A 433 10.22 -21.05 22.34
C GLY A 433 10.57 -19.97 21.31
N GLY A 434 11.41 -20.32 20.33
CA GLY A 434 11.85 -19.38 19.30
C GLY A 434 10.75 -18.84 18.37
N LEU A 435 9.64 -19.56 18.17
CA LEU A 435 8.46 -19.04 17.46
C LEU A 435 7.58 -18.20 18.37
N GLY A 436 7.23 -18.75 19.54
CA GLY A 436 6.25 -18.13 20.44
C GLY A 436 6.70 -16.77 20.98
N VAL A 437 7.99 -16.58 21.25
CA VAL A 437 8.50 -15.27 21.73
C VAL A 437 8.35 -14.16 20.69
N LEU A 438 8.50 -14.47 19.40
CA LEU A 438 8.21 -13.53 18.31
C LEU A 438 6.70 -13.36 18.10
N GLY A 439 5.93 -14.45 18.22
CA GLY A 439 4.47 -14.42 18.13
C GLY A 439 3.82 -13.53 19.18
N ILE A 440 4.29 -13.56 20.42
CA ILE A 440 3.86 -12.67 21.50
C ILE A 440 4.05 -11.21 21.08
N GLN A 441 5.25 -10.87 20.61
CA GLN A 441 5.60 -9.50 20.23
C GLN A 441 4.75 -9.02 19.04
N PHE A 442 4.58 -9.84 18.00
CA PHE A 442 3.73 -9.50 16.85
C PHE A 442 2.25 -9.36 17.23
N ALA A 443 1.74 -10.22 18.10
CA ALA A 443 0.35 -10.16 18.55
C ALA A 443 0.08 -8.92 19.42
N LYS A 444 1.02 -8.58 20.31
CA LYS A 444 0.93 -7.35 21.13
C LYS A 444 1.09 -6.09 20.30
N GLY A 445 2.03 -6.06 19.34
CA GLY A 445 2.19 -4.94 18.42
C GLY A 445 0.91 -4.66 17.61
N ARG A 446 0.19 -5.70 17.18
CA ARG A 446 -1.12 -5.56 16.50
C ARG A 446 -2.26 -5.10 17.43
N GLY A 447 -1.98 -4.92 18.72
CA GLY A 447 -2.95 -4.47 19.71
C GLY A 447 -3.94 -5.54 20.15
N TYR A 448 -3.57 -6.82 20.09
CA TYR A 448 -4.38 -7.90 20.64
C TYR A 448 -4.18 -8.04 22.16
N ARG A 449 -5.12 -8.73 22.79
CA ARG A 449 -5.04 -9.17 24.18
C ARG A 449 -4.38 -10.54 24.20
N VAL A 450 -3.13 -10.62 24.63
CA VAL A 450 -2.26 -11.78 24.42
C VAL A 450 -2.03 -12.54 25.71
N ILE A 451 -2.25 -13.86 25.67
CA ILE A 451 -1.91 -14.79 26.72
C ILE A 451 -0.73 -15.64 26.22
N ALA A 452 0.39 -15.63 26.94
CA ALA A 452 1.51 -16.53 26.69
C ALA A 452 1.34 -17.80 27.55
N VAL A 453 1.46 -18.97 26.93
CA VAL A 453 1.29 -20.26 27.62
C VAL A 453 2.48 -21.17 27.31
N ASP A 454 3.12 -21.70 28.35
CA ASP A 454 4.19 -22.69 28.21
C ASP A 454 4.13 -23.68 29.38
N ASN A 455 4.80 -24.83 29.25
CA ASN A 455 4.96 -25.81 30.33
C ASN A 455 6.36 -25.79 30.97
N HIS A 456 7.31 -25.09 30.36
CA HIS A 456 8.69 -25.03 30.81
C HIS A 456 8.99 -23.66 31.39
N ASP A 457 9.71 -23.64 32.52
CA ASP A 457 10.15 -22.42 33.19
C ASP A 457 10.92 -21.48 32.25
N ILE A 458 11.69 -22.04 31.31
CA ILE A 458 12.45 -21.26 30.33
C ILE A 458 11.53 -20.48 29.38
N GLY A 459 10.41 -21.07 28.93
CA GLY A 459 9.42 -20.39 28.08
C GLY A 459 8.64 -19.32 28.83
N LEU A 460 8.26 -19.60 30.09
CA LEU A 460 7.61 -18.62 30.96
C LEU A 460 8.53 -17.43 31.26
N LYS A 461 9.82 -17.69 31.50
CA LYS A 461 10.84 -16.67 31.67
C LYS A 461 11.01 -15.83 30.39
N LEU A 462 11.14 -16.46 29.23
CA LEU A 462 11.21 -15.76 27.93
C LEU A 462 10.01 -14.83 27.71
N ALA A 463 8.79 -15.28 28.01
CA ALA A 463 7.60 -14.44 27.93
C ALA A 463 7.69 -13.19 28.81
N SER A 464 8.30 -13.31 30.00
CA SER A 464 8.43 -12.22 30.97
C SER A 464 9.52 -11.20 30.58
N GLU A 465 10.53 -11.64 29.83
CA GLU A 465 11.66 -10.82 29.38
C GLU A 465 11.34 -10.00 28.12
N VAL A 466 10.22 -10.28 27.45
CA VAL A 466 9.71 -9.46 26.35
C VAL A 466 9.60 -7.98 26.79
N PRO A 467 10.04 -7.03 25.94
CA PRO A 467 9.97 -5.59 26.24
C PRO A 467 8.60 -5.16 26.72
N PHE A 468 8.56 -4.23 27.68
CA PHE A 468 7.34 -3.87 28.40
C PHE A 468 6.16 -3.49 27.48
N HIS A 469 6.42 -2.78 26.38
CA HIS A 469 5.40 -2.35 25.42
C HIS A 469 4.84 -3.50 24.56
N LEU A 470 5.53 -4.64 24.51
CA LEU A 470 5.16 -5.83 23.73
C LEU A 470 4.92 -7.07 24.59
N ARG A 471 4.94 -6.92 25.91
CA ARG A 471 4.78 -8.01 26.87
C ARG A 471 3.35 -8.57 26.82
N PRO A 472 3.16 -9.90 26.96
CA PRO A 472 1.82 -10.47 27.00
C PRO A 472 1.08 -10.01 28.25
N ASP A 473 -0.25 -9.96 28.16
CA ASP A 473 -1.12 -9.52 29.26
C ASP A 473 -1.16 -10.57 30.39
N LEU A 474 -1.02 -11.85 30.05
CA LEU A 474 -0.91 -12.96 30.98
C LEU A 474 0.18 -13.94 30.56
N ILE A 475 0.88 -14.52 31.53
CA ILE A 475 1.87 -15.60 31.36
C ILE A 475 1.42 -16.77 32.24
N LEU A 476 1.09 -17.91 31.63
CA LEU A 476 0.44 -19.03 32.30
C LEU A 476 1.17 -20.35 32.03
N GLY A 477 1.27 -21.18 33.07
CA GLY A 477 1.71 -22.57 32.94
C GLY A 477 0.55 -23.45 32.47
N LEU A 478 0.70 -24.27 31.41
CA LEU A 478 -0.41 -25.13 30.95
C LEU A 478 -0.90 -26.08 32.07
N ASN A 479 0.03 -26.59 32.88
CA ASN A 479 -0.24 -27.49 34.00
C ASN A 479 -0.64 -26.80 35.32
N ASP A 480 -0.72 -25.46 35.38
CA ASP A 480 -1.22 -24.76 36.57
C ASP A 480 -2.74 -24.97 36.69
N SER A 481 -3.18 -25.54 37.83
CA SER A 481 -4.59 -25.74 38.19
C SER A 481 -5.48 -24.48 38.03
N LYS A 482 -4.89 -23.28 38.09
CA LYS A 482 -5.58 -22.00 37.96
C LYS A 482 -5.61 -21.45 36.53
N THR A 483 -4.89 -22.04 35.57
CA THR A 483 -4.75 -21.50 34.22
C THR A 483 -6.09 -21.33 33.52
N ASN A 484 -6.97 -22.34 33.58
CA ASN A 484 -8.28 -22.26 32.94
C ASN A 484 -9.14 -21.15 33.58
N GLN A 485 -9.11 -21.00 34.91
CA GLN A 485 -9.84 -19.94 35.59
C GLN A 485 -9.33 -18.55 35.18
N LYS A 486 -8.00 -18.34 35.16
CA LYS A 486 -7.40 -17.07 34.74
C LYS A 486 -7.76 -16.71 33.30
N ILE A 487 -7.86 -17.70 32.40
CA ILE A 487 -8.32 -17.48 31.02
C ILE A 487 -9.80 -17.12 31.01
N SER A 488 -10.63 -17.81 31.79
CA SER A 488 -12.06 -17.48 31.92
C SER A 488 -12.24 -16.03 32.37
N ASP A 489 -11.58 -15.65 33.46
CA ASP A 489 -11.61 -14.29 34.02
C ASP A 489 -11.12 -13.26 33.00
N PHE A 490 -10.07 -13.58 32.24
CA PHE A 490 -9.53 -12.67 31.22
C PHE A 490 -10.42 -12.58 29.98
N THR A 491 -11.19 -13.62 29.66
CA THR A 491 -12.01 -13.67 28.45
C THR A 491 -13.49 -13.43 28.71
N ASP A 492 -13.84 -13.00 29.92
CA ASP A 492 -15.24 -12.80 30.35
C ASP A 492 -16.08 -14.07 30.12
N ASP A 493 -15.50 -15.23 30.44
CA ASP A 493 -16.06 -16.59 30.26
C ASP A 493 -16.34 -17.00 28.79
N LEU A 494 -16.00 -16.16 27.80
CA LEU A 494 -16.23 -16.46 26.39
C LEU A 494 -15.23 -17.49 25.86
N GLY A 495 -13.99 -17.46 26.34
CA GLY A 495 -12.86 -18.20 25.77
C GLY A 495 -12.07 -17.42 24.72
N LEU A 496 -11.04 -18.07 24.19
CA LEU A 496 -10.08 -17.46 23.28
C LEU A 496 -10.68 -17.26 21.89
N LYS A 497 -10.48 -16.08 21.27
CA LYS A 497 -10.85 -15.90 19.85
C LYS A 497 -9.92 -16.68 18.94
N ALA A 498 -8.63 -16.75 19.27
CA ALA A 498 -7.71 -17.62 18.59
C ALA A 498 -6.63 -18.20 19.52
N ALA A 499 -6.04 -19.30 19.10
CA ALA A 499 -4.84 -19.87 19.69
C ALA A 499 -3.83 -20.20 18.58
N VAL A 500 -2.61 -19.67 18.68
CA VAL A 500 -1.49 -20.03 17.80
C VAL A 500 -0.60 -21.00 18.57
N VAL A 501 -0.49 -22.23 18.07
CA VAL A 501 0.24 -23.31 18.74
C VAL A 501 1.59 -23.53 18.07
N CYS A 502 2.65 -23.20 18.80
CA CYS A 502 4.05 -23.20 18.39
C CYS A 502 4.85 -24.37 18.98
N THR A 503 4.17 -25.43 19.43
CA THR A 503 4.74 -26.63 20.05
C THR A 503 4.20 -27.91 19.40
N SER A 504 5.00 -28.97 19.43
CA SER A 504 4.62 -30.33 19.05
C SER A 504 3.96 -31.12 20.20
N ASP A 505 3.81 -30.52 21.38
CA ASP A 505 3.18 -31.16 22.53
C ASP A 505 1.69 -31.45 22.25
N ASP A 506 1.31 -32.73 22.30
CA ASP A 506 -0.03 -33.18 21.95
C ASP A 506 -1.10 -32.60 22.89
N ASP A 507 -0.80 -32.53 24.19
CA ASP A 507 -1.73 -32.07 25.22
C ASP A 507 -1.96 -30.56 25.12
N ALA A 508 -0.94 -29.79 24.76
CA ALA A 508 -1.05 -28.36 24.48
C ALA A 508 -1.94 -28.08 23.26
N ASN A 509 -1.85 -28.91 22.23
CA ASN A 509 -2.69 -28.80 21.03
C ASN A 509 -4.17 -29.10 21.34
N ASP A 510 -4.45 -30.20 22.04
CA ASP A 510 -5.82 -30.53 22.48
C ASP A 510 -6.38 -29.47 23.44
N TRP A 511 -5.59 -29.07 24.44
CA TRP A 511 -5.99 -28.03 25.37
C TRP A 511 -6.35 -26.72 24.65
N ALA A 512 -5.53 -26.28 23.70
CA ALA A 512 -5.76 -25.04 22.96
C ALA A 512 -7.10 -25.08 22.21
N ALA A 513 -7.43 -26.20 21.58
CA ALA A 513 -8.70 -26.38 20.87
C ALA A 513 -9.91 -26.24 21.81
N GLN A 514 -9.79 -26.76 23.03
CA GLN A 514 -10.87 -26.72 24.03
C GLN A 514 -11.02 -25.36 24.74
N ARG A 515 -10.07 -24.44 24.58
CA ARG A 515 -10.12 -23.08 25.18
C ARG A 515 -10.69 -22.04 24.24
N LEU A 516 -11.05 -22.41 23.01
CA LEU A 516 -11.65 -21.49 22.05
C LEU A 516 -13.12 -21.19 22.37
N GLN A 517 -13.50 -19.95 22.11
CA GLN A 517 -14.89 -19.52 22.08
C GLN A 517 -15.60 -20.08 20.82
N PRO A 518 -16.94 -20.01 20.73
CA PRO A 518 -17.65 -20.32 19.50
C PRO A 518 -17.10 -19.54 18.30
N ARG A 519 -16.81 -20.26 17.21
CA ARG A 519 -16.19 -19.74 15.98
C ARG A 519 -14.79 -19.17 16.21
N GLY A 520 -14.09 -19.71 17.21
CA GLY A 520 -12.67 -19.47 17.45
C GLY A 520 -11.79 -20.26 16.49
N VAL A 521 -10.53 -19.82 16.36
CA VAL A 521 -9.57 -20.40 15.40
C VAL A 521 -8.35 -20.95 16.13
N LEU A 522 -8.05 -22.24 15.92
CA LEU A 522 -6.75 -22.82 16.25
C LEU A 522 -5.86 -22.75 15.02
N VAL A 523 -4.69 -22.12 15.16
CA VAL A 523 -3.67 -22.06 14.11
C VAL A 523 -2.46 -22.87 14.56
N ALA A 524 -2.24 -24.01 13.91
CA ALA A 524 -1.17 -24.93 14.25
C ALA A 524 0.08 -24.65 13.41
N ALA A 525 1.16 -24.28 14.10
CA ALA A 525 2.50 -24.10 13.54
C ALA A 525 3.46 -25.23 13.95
N GLY A 526 3.11 -26.02 14.97
CA GLY A 526 3.84 -27.21 15.42
C GLY A 526 3.26 -28.52 14.86
N PHE A 527 4.06 -29.59 14.93
CA PHE A 527 3.71 -30.93 14.44
C PHE A 527 3.47 -31.87 15.63
N PRO A 528 2.23 -32.13 16.06
CA PRO A 528 1.96 -33.07 17.15
C PRO A 528 2.36 -34.50 16.77
N GLU A 529 3.05 -35.19 17.68
CA GLU A 529 3.66 -36.51 17.41
C GLU A 529 2.60 -37.59 17.19
N ASN A 530 1.52 -37.56 17.97
CA ASN A 530 0.43 -38.53 17.86
C ASN A 530 -0.77 -37.99 17.06
N GLY A 531 -0.58 -36.88 16.34
CA GLY A 531 -1.60 -36.21 15.55
C GLY A 531 -2.61 -35.42 16.39
N PHE A 532 -3.47 -34.67 15.72
CA PHE A 532 -4.47 -33.84 16.39
C PHE A 532 -5.63 -34.67 16.96
N LYS A 533 -6.02 -34.36 18.20
CA LYS A 533 -7.21 -34.88 18.86
C LYS A 533 -8.24 -33.74 18.97
N PHE A 534 -9.49 -34.04 18.62
CA PHE A 534 -10.59 -33.09 18.76
C PHE A 534 -11.78 -33.78 19.42
N ASP A 535 -12.40 -33.09 20.37
CA ASP A 535 -13.75 -33.44 20.80
C ASP A 535 -14.75 -33.09 19.67
N PRO A 536 -15.43 -34.08 19.07
CA PRO A 536 -16.36 -33.84 17.97
C PRO A 536 -17.50 -32.91 18.37
N MET A 537 -17.92 -32.95 19.64
CA MET A 537 -19.00 -32.09 20.13
C MET A 537 -18.56 -30.63 20.14
N ASN A 538 -17.39 -30.32 20.70
CA ASN A 538 -16.83 -28.97 20.66
C ASN A 538 -16.57 -28.50 19.22
N LEU A 539 -15.99 -29.34 18.36
CA LEU A 539 -15.71 -28.94 16.97
C LEU A 539 -16.98 -28.53 16.22
N ILE A 540 -18.05 -29.34 16.32
CA ILE A 540 -19.30 -29.12 15.59
C ILE A 540 -20.15 -28.04 16.26
N MET A 541 -20.41 -28.16 17.55
CA MET A 541 -21.36 -27.27 18.25
C MET A 541 -20.81 -25.87 18.47
N ARG A 542 -19.48 -25.71 18.56
CA ARG A 542 -18.84 -24.41 18.68
C ARG A 542 -18.29 -23.91 17.35
N GLU A 543 -18.47 -24.63 16.24
CA GLU A 543 -17.98 -24.24 14.92
C GLU A 543 -16.49 -23.83 14.93
N ILE A 544 -15.65 -24.60 15.61
CA ILE A 544 -14.22 -24.30 15.72
C ILE A 544 -13.54 -24.48 14.36
N VAL A 545 -12.63 -23.56 14.03
CA VAL A 545 -11.82 -23.64 12.81
C VAL A 545 -10.40 -24.04 13.17
N VAL A 546 -9.86 -25.05 12.49
CA VAL A 546 -8.45 -25.46 12.63
C VAL A 546 -7.72 -25.17 11.33
N LYS A 547 -6.58 -24.48 11.41
CA LYS A 547 -5.72 -24.15 10.26
C LYS A 547 -4.30 -24.64 10.53
N GLY A 548 -3.77 -25.43 9.61
CA GLY A 548 -2.32 -25.68 9.54
C GLY A 548 -1.64 -24.56 8.76
N ILE A 549 -0.44 -24.15 9.20
CA ILE A 549 0.35 -23.13 8.51
C ILE A 549 1.81 -23.57 8.34
N VAL A 550 2.49 -22.97 7.38
CA VAL A 550 3.95 -23.07 7.22
C VAL A 550 4.45 -21.83 6.50
N HIS A 551 5.51 -21.21 7.02
CA HIS A 551 6.14 -20.05 6.41
C HIS A 551 5.15 -18.90 6.14
N CYS A 552 5.56 -17.91 5.35
CA CYS A 552 4.70 -16.89 4.77
C CYS A 552 5.12 -16.55 3.34
N SER A 553 4.30 -15.77 2.63
CA SER A 553 4.66 -15.25 1.30
C SER A 553 5.79 -14.21 1.37
N MET A 554 6.41 -13.89 0.24
CA MET A 554 7.43 -12.83 0.18
C MET A 554 6.86 -11.46 0.58
N GLU A 555 5.58 -11.22 0.26
CA GLU A 555 4.86 -9.99 0.59
C GLU A 555 4.62 -9.89 2.09
N GLU A 556 4.09 -10.96 2.72
CA GLU A 556 3.96 -11.04 4.17
C GLU A 556 5.32 -10.97 4.90
N THR A 557 6.40 -11.48 4.29
CA THR A 557 7.76 -11.34 4.84
C THR A 557 8.18 -9.87 4.85
N LYS A 558 7.91 -9.13 3.78
CA LYS A 558 8.23 -7.70 3.69
C LYS A 558 7.43 -6.89 4.72
N GLU A 559 6.12 -7.13 4.80
CA GLU A 559 5.25 -6.52 5.81
C GLU A 559 5.73 -6.82 7.23
N MET A 560 6.12 -8.08 7.49
CA MET A 560 6.69 -8.47 8.78
C MET A 560 7.97 -7.69 9.07
N MET A 561 8.87 -7.54 8.10
CA MET A 561 10.13 -6.81 8.31
C MET A 561 9.90 -5.32 8.58
N GLU A 562 8.96 -4.69 7.87
CA GLU A 562 8.53 -3.31 8.14
C GLU A 562 7.95 -3.19 9.56
N PHE A 563 7.12 -4.14 9.96
CA PHE A 563 6.52 -4.19 11.29
C PHE A 563 7.55 -4.43 12.41
N VAL A 564 8.56 -5.26 12.15
CA VAL A 564 9.69 -5.51 13.06
C VAL A 564 10.40 -4.20 13.40
N ILE A 565 10.66 -3.39 12.37
CA ILE A 565 11.30 -2.07 12.51
C ILE A 565 10.38 -1.13 13.29
N GLU A 566 9.13 -0.98 12.85
CA GLU A 566 8.15 -0.06 13.43
C GLU A 566 7.93 -0.31 14.93
N HIS A 567 7.84 -1.58 15.34
CA HIS A 567 7.50 -1.96 16.71
C HIS A 567 8.71 -2.38 17.55
N SER A 568 9.91 -2.31 16.98
CA SER A 568 11.16 -2.66 17.68
C SER A 568 11.16 -4.12 18.16
N ILE A 569 10.72 -5.04 17.29
CA ILE A 569 10.61 -6.46 17.61
C ILE A 569 12.01 -7.07 17.69
N LEU A 570 12.31 -7.80 18.76
CA LEU A 570 13.63 -8.39 19.00
C LEU A 570 13.57 -9.92 18.99
N SER A 571 14.49 -10.53 18.26
CA SER A 571 14.77 -11.95 18.36
C SER A 571 15.56 -12.22 19.64
N HIS A 572 15.09 -13.17 20.46
CA HIS A 572 15.84 -13.65 21.61
C HIS A 572 16.84 -14.70 21.12
N LEU A 573 18.14 -14.42 21.23
CA LEU A 573 19.20 -15.22 20.63
C LEU A 573 20.09 -15.89 21.67
N THR A 574 20.56 -17.10 21.36
CA THR A 574 21.80 -17.65 21.91
C THR A 574 22.83 -17.64 20.79
N LEU A 575 23.84 -16.77 20.87
CA LEU A 575 24.89 -16.70 19.85
C LEU A 575 25.94 -17.79 20.11
N LEU A 576 26.32 -18.52 19.08
CA LEU A 576 27.30 -19.61 19.14
C LEU A 576 28.40 -19.37 18.12
N THR A 577 29.65 -19.66 18.49
CA THR A 577 30.72 -19.86 17.50
C THR A 577 30.51 -21.19 16.75
N MET A 578 31.28 -21.40 15.67
CA MET A 578 31.25 -22.67 14.93
C MET A 578 31.62 -23.88 15.81
N ASP A 579 32.58 -23.71 16.72
CA ASP A 579 33.00 -24.76 17.67
C ASP A 579 31.92 -25.02 18.74
N GLU A 580 31.31 -23.95 19.28
CA GLU A 580 30.21 -24.07 20.24
C GLU A 580 28.96 -24.73 19.64
N ALA A 581 28.79 -24.63 18.31
CA ALA A 581 27.74 -25.27 17.55
C ALA A 581 27.97 -26.78 17.29
N GLU A 582 29.08 -27.35 17.74
CA GLU A 582 29.26 -28.80 17.69
C GLU A 582 28.12 -29.51 18.45
N ASN A 583 27.52 -30.54 17.86
CA ASN A 583 26.36 -31.25 18.39
C ASN A 583 25.13 -30.35 18.69
N ILE A 584 24.95 -29.26 17.93
CA ILE A 584 23.84 -28.30 18.11
C ILE A 584 22.45 -28.95 18.12
N ALA A 585 22.25 -30.04 17.39
CA ALA A 585 21.00 -30.79 17.39
C ALA A 585 20.69 -31.38 18.78
N ALA A 586 21.63 -32.13 19.35
CA ALA A 586 21.47 -32.72 20.70
C ALA A 586 21.33 -31.64 21.79
N LYS A 587 22.07 -30.54 21.68
CA LYS A 587 21.93 -29.38 22.59
C LYS A 587 20.56 -28.71 22.48
N SER A 588 20.01 -28.63 21.27
CA SER A 588 18.67 -28.07 21.03
C SER A 588 17.57 -28.98 21.58
N GLU A 589 17.69 -30.30 21.42
CA GLU A 589 16.78 -31.30 22.00
C GLU A 589 16.81 -31.31 23.53
N ALA A 590 18.00 -31.11 24.12
CA ALA A 590 18.17 -30.98 25.57
C ALA A 590 17.68 -29.64 26.15
N HIS A 591 17.11 -28.76 25.31
CA HIS A 591 16.61 -27.42 25.69
C HIS A 591 17.65 -26.56 26.42
N THR A 592 18.94 -26.70 26.08
CA THR A 592 20.02 -25.96 26.78
C THR A 592 20.17 -24.51 26.35
N PHE A 593 19.48 -24.09 25.28
CA PHE A 593 19.56 -22.74 24.72
C PHE A 593 18.33 -21.90 25.10
N THR A 594 18.55 -20.61 25.32
CA THR A 594 17.48 -19.65 25.54
C THR A 594 17.14 -18.96 24.22
N GLY A 595 15.88 -18.99 23.79
CA GLY A 595 15.46 -18.40 22.52
C GLY A 595 15.95 -19.19 21.30
N ARG A 596 16.56 -18.50 20.33
CA ARG A 596 17.03 -19.08 19.05
C ARG A 596 18.55 -19.18 19.01
N PRO A 597 19.14 -20.38 18.85
CA PRO A 597 20.56 -20.49 18.61
C PRO A 597 20.89 -19.92 17.22
N VAL A 598 21.88 -19.03 17.15
CA VAL A 598 22.40 -18.45 15.90
C VAL A 598 23.90 -18.69 15.87
N VAL A 599 24.34 -19.48 14.90
CA VAL A 599 25.77 -19.76 14.70
C VAL A 599 26.37 -18.64 13.87
N LYS A 600 27.45 -18.03 14.35
CA LYS A 600 28.20 -17.04 13.60
C LYS A 600 29.01 -17.76 12.52
N ILE A 601 28.62 -17.55 11.25
CA ILE A 601 29.29 -18.14 10.09
C ILE A 601 30.22 -17.09 9.50
N GLY A 602 31.53 -17.32 9.63
CA GLY A 602 32.59 -16.38 9.28
C GLY A 602 33.09 -15.66 10.52
N MET A 603 34.43 -15.60 10.65
CA MET A 603 35.28 -15.08 11.73
C MET A 603 36.01 -16.17 12.54
N GLU A 604 37.10 -16.69 11.96
CA GLU A 604 38.40 -16.71 12.67
C GLU A 604 39.10 -15.36 12.45
#